data_AF-A0A539D301-F1
#
_entry.id   AF-A0A539D301-F1
#
_cell.length_a   1.000
_cell.length_b   1.000
_cell.length_c   1.000
_cell.angle_alpha   90.00
_cell.angle_beta   90.00
_cell.angle_gamma   90.00
#
_symmetry.space_group_name_H-M   'P 1'
#
loop_
_entity.id
_entity.type
_entity.pdbx_description
1 polymer ?
#
loop_
_entity_poly.entity_id
_entity_poly.type
_entity_poly.pdbx_seq_one_letter_code
_entity_poly.pdbx_strand_id
1 'polypeptide(L)' 'MDITFKNDAQADAVAVMASEGGVLLAAGKALDEKTGGGITRAMKASRFTGGAGQVLEILAPANLESGRLLVIGV' A
#
# COMPACT_ATOMS: atom_id res chain seq x y z
N MET A 1 8.24 9.56 -19.72
CA MET A 1 7.67 9.31 -18.38
C MET A 1 7.36 10.67 -17.81
N ASP A 2 6.09 11.01 -17.68
CA ASP A 2 5.66 12.30 -17.16
C ASP A 2 5.56 12.20 -15.64
N ILE A 3 6.44 12.90 -14.93
CA ILE A 3 6.53 12.84 -13.48
C ILE A 3 6.03 14.17 -12.92
N THR A 4 5.07 14.12 -11.99
CA THR A 4 4.56 15.30 -11.28
C THR A 4 4.46 14.97 -9.80
N PHE A 5 4.91 15.91 -8.96
CA PHE A 5 4.81 15.80 -7.51
C PHE A 5 3.54 16.53 -7.04
N LYS A 6 2.69 15.83 -6.30
CA LYS A 6 1.43 16.35 -5.76
C LYS A 6 1.30 16.01 -4.27
N ASN A 7 0.47 16.77 -3.57
CA ASN A 7 0.14 16.53 -2.16
C ASN A 7 -1.11 15.65 -1.98
N ASP A 8 -1.80 15.31 -3.07
CA ASP A 8 -2.92 14.38 -3.10
C ASP A 8 -2.58 13.14 -3.94
N ALA A 9 -3.15 12.00 -3.55
CA ALA A 9 -3.02 10.75 -4.28
C ALA A 9 -4.28 10.51 -5.11
N GLN A 10 -4.32 11.09 -6.31
CA GLN A 10 -5.31 10.76 -7.35
C GLN A 10 -4.61 9.97 -8.45
N ALA A 11 -4.78 8.65 -8.42
CA ALA A 11 -4.23 7.72 -9.40
C ALA A 11 -5.04 6.41 -9.42
N ASP A 12 -5.02 5.73 -10.56
CA ASP A 12 -5.65 4.40 -10.72
C ASP A 12 -4.99 3.33 -9.83
N ALA A 13 -3.70 3.53 -9.52
CA ALA A 13 -2.93 2.67 -8.63
C ALA A 13 -2.10 3.51 -7.65
N VAL A 14 -2.02 3.06 -6.40
CA VAL A 14 -1.19 3.67 -5.36
C VAL A 14 -0.17 2.66 -4.83
N ALA A 15 1.07 3.09 -4.68
CA ALA A 15 2.13 2.27 -4.08
C ALA A 15 2.51 2.83 -2.70
N VAL A 16 2.59 1.93 -1.73
CA VAL A 16 3.06 2.22 -0.37
C VAL A 16 4.19 1.26 -0.01
N MET A 17 5.04 1.69 0.90
CA MET A 17 6.18 0.91 1.34
C MET A 17 5.93 0.30 2.71
N ALA A 18 6.47 -0.89 2.91
CA ALA A 18 6.54 -1.57 4.19
C ALA A 18 7.96 -2.06 4.43
N SER A 19 8.46 -1.94 5.66
CA SER A 19 9.74 -2.52 6.05
C SER A 19 9.58 -3.98 6.48
N GLU A 20 10.72 -4.64 6.69
CA GLU A 20 10.78 -5.98 7.24
C GLU A 20 9.94 -6.12 8.53
N GLY A 21 9.32 -7.29 8.69
CA GLY A 21 8.32 -7.56 9.72
C GLY A 21 6.91 -7.11 9.33
N GLY A 22 6.69 -6.70 8.09
CA GLY A 22 5.38 -6.26 7.59
C GLY A 22 4.92 -4.96 8.24
N VAL A 23 5.84 -4.01 8.45
CA VAL A 23 5.53 -2.72 9.09
C VAL A 23 5.33 -1.66 8.02
N LEU A 24 4.10 -1.16 7.87
CA LEU A 24 3.80 -0.06 6.95
C LEU A 24 4.55 1.22 7.34
N LEU A 25 5.11 1.92 6.35
CA LEU A 25 5.63 3.28 6.56
C LEU A 25 4.49 4.29 6.69
N ALA A 26 4.81 5.55 7.03
CA ALA A 26 3.83 6.58 7.39
C ALA A 26 2.68 6.75 6.37
N ALA A 27 3.00 6.81 5.07
CA ALA A 27 1.98 6.90 4.01
C ALA A 27 1.08 5.65 3.95
N GLY A 28 1.67 4.46 4.13
CA GLY A 28 0.94 3.20 4.20
C GLY A 28 -0.02 3.12 5.39
N LYS A 29 0.42 3.58 6.57
CA LYS A 29 -0.44 3.65 7.76
C LYS A 29 -1.64 4.58 7.55
N ALA A 30 -1.42 5.76 6.97
CA ALA A 30 -2.49 6.71 6.69
C ALA A 30 -3.53 6.15 5.69
N LEU A 31 -3.10 5.38 4.69
CA LEU A 31 -4.02 4.68 3.80
C LEU A 31 -4.70 3.49 4.49
N ASP A 32 -3.98 2.75 5.34
CA ASP A 32 -4.55 1.62 6.07
C ASP A 32 -5.69 2.08 6.98
N GLU A 33 -5.53 3.21 7.67
CA GLU A 33 -6.59 3.85 8.45
C GLU A 33 -7.84 4.18 7.59
N LYS A 34 -7.65 4.75 6.40
CA LYS A 34 -8.76 5.02 5.46
C LYS A 34 -9.46 3.74 5.00
N THR A 35 -8.70 2.67 4.77
CA THR A 35 -9.23 1.34 4.41
C THR A 35 -9.78 0.57 5.62
N GLY A 36 -9.78 1.16 6.83
CA GLY A 36 -10.23 0.52 8.05
C GLY A 36 -9.38 -0.68 8.46
N GLY A 37 -8.06 -0.63 8.25
CA GLY A 37 -7.12 -1.72 8.54
C GLY A 37 -7.02 -2.80 7.45
N GLY A 38 -7.55 -2.54 6.24
CA GLY A 38 -7.64 -3.51 5.15
C GLY A 38 -6.27 -3.97 4.66
N ILE A 39 -5.30 -3.05 4.57
CA ILE A 39 -3.95 -3.33 4.10
C ILE A 39 -3.23 -4.23 5.10
N THR A 40 -3.29 -3.90 6.40
CA THR A 40 -2.67 -4.71 7.44
C THR A 40 -3.26 -6.13 7.48
N ARG A 41 -4.57 -6.29 7.29
CA ARG A 41 -5.21 -7.62 7.20
C ARG A 41 -4.72 -8.41 5.99
N ALA A 42 -4.64 -7.76 4.82
CA ALA A 42 -4.14 -8.41 3.61
C ALA A 42 -2.68 -8.85 3.77
N MET A 43 -1.83 -8.02 4.36
CA MET A 43 -0.44 -8.38 4.66
C MET A 43 -0.35 -9.63 5.53
N LYS A 44 -1.10 -9.68 6.64
CA LYS A 44 -1.15 -10.84 7.54
C LYS A 44 -1.74 -12.10 6.92
N ALA A 45 -2.72 -11.97 6.03
CA ALA A 45 -3.33 -13.10 5.32
C ALA A 45 -2.44 -13.64 4.19
N SER A 46 -1.47 -12.84 3.74
CA SER A 46 -0.52 -13.21 2.69
C SER A 46 0.81 -13.72 3.26
N ARG A 47 1.73 -14.10 2.38
CA ARG A 47 3.13 -14.42 2.73
C ARG A 47 4.05 -13.18 2.72
N PHE A 48 3.47 -12.00 2.87
CA PHE A 48 4.21 -10.74 2.85
C PHE A 48 4.98 -10.52 4.15
N THR A 49 6.31 -10.38 4.05
CA THR A 49 7.21 -10.10 5.18
C THR A 49 7.78 -8.69 5.13
N GLY A 50 7.64 -7.98 4.01
CA GLY A 50 8.25 -6.67 3.79
C GLY A 50 9.71 -6.74 3.35
N GLY A 51 10.18 -7.90 2.91
CA GLY A 51 11.53 -8.04 2.36
C GLY A 51 11.72 -7.25 1.07
N ALA A 52 12.94 -6.78 0.81
CA ALA A 52 13.26 -5.97 -0.35
C ALA A 52 12.82 -6.64 -1.67
N GLY A 53 12.07 -5.90 -2.48
CA GLY A 53 11.55 -6.38 -3.77
C GLY A 53 10.30 -7.26 -3.67
N GLN A 54 9.82 -7.55 -2.46
CA GLN A 54 8.54 -8.22 -2.27
C GLN A 54 7.39 -7.25 -2.58
N VAL A 55 6.36 -7.74 -3.25
CA VAL A 55 5.18 -6.93 -3.57
C VAL A 55 3.91 -7.70 -3.19
N LEU A 56 3.00 -7.01 -2.50
CA LEU A 56 1.63 -7.45 -2.29
C LEU A 56 0.69 -6.51 -3.04
N GLU A 57 -0.12 -7.05 -3.94
CA GLU A 57 -1.14 -6.29 -4.66
C GLU A 57 -2.52 -6.54 -4.03
N ILE A 58 -3.25 -5.46 -3.79
CA ILE A 58 -4.63 -5.46 -3.30
C ILE A 58 -5.51 -4.82 -4.38
N LEU A 59 -6.45 -5.60 -4.89
CA LEU A 59 -7.43 -5.16 -5.88
C LEU A 59 -8.63 -4.51 -5.18
N ALA A 60 -9.09 -3.38 -5.70
CA ALA A 60 -10.22 -2.62 -5.20
C ALA A 60 -10.20 -2.42 -3.67
N PRO A 61 -9.16 -1.77 -3.12
CA PRO A 61 -9.06 -1.48 -1.68
C PRO A 61 -10.26 -0.64 -1.21
N ALA A 62 -10.86 -1.05 -0.07
CA ALA A 62 -12.02 -0.37 0.48
C ALA A 62 -11.74 1.11 0.77
N ASN A 63 -12.69 1.98 0.47
CA ASN A 63 -12.64 3.42 0.75
C ASN A 63 -11.47 4.18 0.10
N LEU A 64 -10.85 3.64 -0.94
CA LEU A 64 -9.92 4.36 -1.80
C LEU A 64 -10.52 4.50 -3.21
N GLU A 65 -10.25 5.63 -3.86
CA GLU A 65 -10.64 5.84 -5.26
C GLU A 65 -9.74 5.03 -6.22
N SER A 66 -8.51 4.74 -5.80
CA SER A 66 -7.57 3.91 -6.55
C SER A 66 -8.07 2.47 -6.66
N GLY A 67 -8.14 1.95 -7.89
CA GLY A 67 -8.55 0.56 -8.14
C GLY A 67 -7.51 -0.48 -7.71
N ARG A 68 -6.26 -0.07 -7.46
CA ARG A 68 -5.17 -0.97 -7.04
C ARG A 68 -4.29 -0.34 -5.95
N LEU A 69 -3.88 -1.14 -4.99
CA LEU A 69 -2.88 -0.76 -3.99
C LEU A 69 -1.75 -1.78 -3.97
N LEU A 70 -0.52 -1.29 -4.14
CA LEU A 70 0.71 -2.07 -4.10
C LEU A 70 1.43 -1.79 -2.79
N VAL A 71 1.72 -2.83 -2.00
CA VAL A 71 2.61 -2.76 -0.85
C VAL A 71 3.96 -3.31 -1.27
N ILE A 72 4.99 -2.47 -1.26
CA ILE A 72 6.35 -2.79 -1.68
C ILE A 72 7.22 -2.95 -0.43
N GLY A 73 7.87 -4.11 -0.31
CA GLY A 73 8.87 -4.38 0.71
C GLY A 73 10.18 -3.65 0.38
N VAL A 74 10.69 -2.90 1.35
CA VAL A 74 11.93 -2.11 1.26
C VAL A 74 12.85 -2.35 2.44
#